data_AF-A0A0K6HNC2-F1
#
_entry.id   AF-A0A0K6HNC2-F1
#
_cell.length_a   1.000
_cell.length_b   1.000
_cell.length_c   1.000
_cell.angle_alpha   90.00
_cell.angle_beta   90.00
_cell.angle_gamma   90.00
#
_symmetry.space_group_name_H-M   'P 1'
#
loop_
_entity.id
_entity.type
_entity.pdbx_description
1 polymer ?
#
loop_
_entity_poly.entity_id
_entity_poly.type
_entity_poly.pdbx_seq_one_letter_code
_entity_poly.pdbx_strand_id
1 'polypeptide(L)' 'MTLIKDLKLKGSSCVLKIGTKVRGIRLADSGHNIDCKIPGIGPIGLKSEFVKKAT' A
#
# COMPACT_ATOMS: atom_id res chain seq x y z
N MET A 1 -3.20 9.05 1.10
CA MET A 1 -2.10 8.18 1.56
C MET A 1 -1.28 7.75 0.35
N THR A 2 0.05 7.78 0.45
CA THR A 2 0.97 7.47 -0.66
C THR A 2 2.07 6.53 -0.20
N LEU A 3 2.62 5.76 -1.14
CA LEU A 3 3.83 4.97 -0.89
C LEU A 3 5.03 5.90 -0.69
N ILE A 4 5.90 5.55 0.27
CA ILE A 4 7.15 6.28 0.55
C ILE A 4 8.38 5.65 -0.08
N LYS A 5 8.25 4.46 -0.66
CA LYS A 5 9.32 3.74 -1.35
C LYS A 5 8.73 2.98 -2.52
N ASP A 6 9.58 2.68 -3.48
CA ASP A 6 9.27 1.69 -4.50
C ASP A 6 9.16 0.29 -3.89
N LEU A 7 8.12 -0.42 -4.30
CA LEU A 7 7.85 -1.78 -3.84
C LEU A 7 7.45 -2.63 -5.04
N LYS A 8 8.19 -3.73 -5.25
CA LYS A 8 7.80 -4.73 -6.24
C LYS A 8 6.83 -5.71 -5.60
N LEU A 9 5.67 -5.87 -6.21
CA LEU A 9 4.68 -6.83 -5.75
C LEU A 9 5.07 -8.24 -6.19
N LYS A 10 5.06 -9.17 -5.25
CA LYS A 10 5.29 -10.59 -5.55
C LYS A 10 4.02 -11.15 -6.18
N GLY A 11 4.12 -11.68 -7.40
CA GLY A 11 2.96 -12.19 -8.17
C GLY A 11 2.42 -11.22 -9.22
N SER A 12 2.98 -10.01 -9.33
CA SER A 12 2.66 -9.08 -10.41
C SER A 12 3.96 -8.48 -10.98
N SER A 13 4.03 -8.30 -12.30
CA SER A 13 5.18 -7.65 -12.95
C SER A 13 5.24 -6.14 -12.65
N CYS A 14 4.25 -5.61 -11.93
CA CYS A 14 4.11 -4.20 -11.66
C CYS A 14 4.94 -3.76 -10.44
N VAL A 15 5.70 -2.69 -10.61
CA VAL A 15 6.44 -2.03 -9.53
C VAL A 15 5.64 -0.83 -9.08
N LEU A 16 5.23 -0.83 -7.81
CA LEU A 16 4.61 0.32 -7.18
C LEU A 16 5.69 1.36 -6.92
N LYS A 17 5.64 2.48 -7.64
CA LYS A 17 6.59 3.58 -7.39
C LYS A 17 6.16 4.39 -6.16
N ILE A 18 7.15 5.00 -5.52
CA ILE A 18 6.93 6.05 -4.53
C ILE A 18 5.95 7.10 -5.09
N GLY A 19 5.01 7.55 -4.25
CA GLY A 19 3.95 8.48 -4.67
C GLY A 19 2.69 7.83 -5.24
N THR A 20 2.66 6.50 -5.43
CA THR A 20 1.42 5.82 -5.82
C THR A 20 0.32 6.05 -4.78
N LYS A 21 -0.85 6.51 -5.25
CA LYS A 21 -2.02 6.76 -4.39
C LYS A 21 -2.67 5.44 -4.00
N VAL A 22 -2.94 5.31 -2.71
CA VAL A 22 -3.62 4.16 -2.11
C VAL A 22 -4.98 4.60 -1.56
N ARG A 23 -6.02 3.78 -1.74
CA ARG A 23 -7.40 4.07 -1.31
C ARG A 23 -7.98 2.89 -0.53
N GLY A 24 -9.08 3.10 0.21
CA GLY A 24 -9.78 2.00 0.91
C GLY A 24 -8.94 1.35 2.00
N ILE A 25 -8.50 2.15 2.96
CA ILE A 25 -7.54 1.75 4.00
C ILE A 25 -8.31 1.20 5.19
N ARG A 26 -8.00 -0.03 5.60
CA ARG A 26 -8.50 -0.69 6.80
C ARG A 26 -7.34 -1.00 7.73
N LEU A 27 -7.44 -0.47 8.95
CA LEU A 27 -6.54 -0.81 10.04
C LEU A 27 -7.01 -2.15 10.61
N ALA A 28 -6.17 -3.18 10.53
CA ALA A 28 -6.40 -4.43 11.23
C ALA A 28 -5.90 -4.29 12.67
N ASP A 29 -6.75 -4.61 13.64
CA ASP A 29 -6.51 -4.45 15.08
C ASP A 29 -5.30 -5.27 15.59
N SER A 30 -4.96 -6.35 14.89
CA SER A 30 -3.82 -7.21 15.23
C SER A 30 -2.52 -6.75 14.54
N GLY A 31 -1.92 -5.71 15.12
CA GLY A 31 -0.48 -5.46 15.12
C GLY A 31 0.24 -5.42 13.76
N HIS A 32 0.21 -4.27 13.09
CA HIS A 32 1.18 -3.87 12.05
C HIS A 32 0.87 -4.19 10.57
N ASN A 33 -0.39 -4.45 10.20
CA ASN A 33 -0.77 -4.57 8.79
C ASN A 33 -1.87 -3.57 8.42
N ILE A 34 -1.66 -2.85 7.32
CA ILE A 34 -2.63 -1.95 6.70
C ILE A 34 -3.13 -2.62 5.43
N ASP A 35 -4.40 -2.99 5.42
CA ASP A 35 -5.06 -3.45 4.21
C ASP A 35 -5.52 -2.24 3.41
N CYS A 36 -5.13 -2.17 2.14
CA CYS A 36 -5.40 -1.02 1.31
C CYS A 36 -5.52 -1.41 -0.16
N LYS A 37 -6.36 -0.70 -0.91
CA LYS A 37 -6.65 -0.99 -2.31
C LYS A 37 -5.92 -0.04 -3.24
N ILE A 38 -5.19 -0.58 -4.19
CA ILE A 38 -4.53 0.19 -5.25
C ILE A 38 -5.38 0.11 -6.52
N PRO A 39 -5.80 1.25 -7.09
CA PRO A 39 -6.53 1.26 -8.34
C PRO A 39 -5.66 0.67 -9.47
N GLY A 40 -6.17 -0.35 -10.16
CA GLY A 40 -5.45 -1.07 -11.22
C GLY A 40 -4.71 -2.34 -10.76
N ILE A 41 -4.56 -2.57 -9.45
CA ILE A 41 -3.93 -3.80 -8.92
C ILE A 41 -4.92 -4.60 -8.07
N GLY A 42 -5.68 -3.95 -7.19
CA GLY A 42 -6.60 -4.61 -6.27
C GLY A 42 -6.24 -4.41 -4.80
N PRO A 43 -6.81 -5.21 -3.89
CA PRO A 43 -6.53 -5.16 -2.46
C PRO A 43 -5.10 -5.64 -2.19
N ILE A 44 -4.41 -4.93 -1.29
CA ILE A 44 -3.00 -5.11 -1.00
C ILE A 44 -2.76 -4.87 0.49
N GLY A 45 -2.16 -5.87 1.13
CA GLY A 45 -1.67 -5.74 2.50
C GLY A 45 -0.28 -5.13 2.49
N LEU A 46 -0.14 -3.92 3.04
CA LEU A 46 1.16 -3.29 3.27
C LEU A 46 1.40 -3.14 4.76
N LYS A 47 2.66 -3.23 5.19
CA LYS A 47 3.01 -2.75 6.52
C LYS A 47 2.88 -1.24 6.56
N SER A 48 2.48 -0.71 7.71
CA SER A 48 2.34 0.73 7.95
C SER A 48 3.62 1.52 7.65
N GLU A 49 4.79 0.90 7.77
CA GLU A 49 6.08 1.53 7.45
C GLU A 49 6.25 1.91 5.98
N PHE A 50 5.53 1.27 5.03
CA PHE A 50 5.66 1.55 3.60
C PHE A 50 4.66 2.59 3.06
N VAL A 51 3.73 3.03 3.91
CA VAL A 51 2.67 3.97 3.55
C VAL A 51 2.69 5.18 4.45
N LYS A 52 2.72 6.38 3.86
CA LYS A 52 2.65 7.63 4.59
C LYS A 52 1.31 8.30 4.37
N LYS A 53 0.78 8.90 5.44
CA LYS A 53 -0.32 9.84 5.35
C LYS A 53 0.13 11.02 4.49
N ALA A 54 -0.23 10.98 3.21
CA ALA A 54 -0.24 12.17 2.36
C ALA A 54 -1.33 13.08 2.93
N THR A 55 -0.91 14.20 3.48
CA THR A 55 -1.75 15.30 3.95
C THR A 55 -2.68 15.76 2.85
#